data_AF-A0A330LMG5-F1
#
_entry.id   AF-A0A330LMG5-F1
#
_cell.length_a   1.000
_cell.length_b   1.000
_cell.length_c   1.000
_cell.angle_alpha   90.00
_cell.angle_beta   90.00
_cell.angle_gamma   90.00
#
_symmetry.space_group_name_H-M   'P 1'
#
loop_
_entity.id
_entity.type
_entity.pdbx_description
1 polymer ?
#
loop_
_entity_poly.entity_id
_entity_poly.type
_entity_poly.pdbx_seq_one_letter_code
_entity_poly.pdbx_strand_id
1 'polypeptide(L)'
;MGVSPSAFYHWLSNRASPKKDVALDIKATEIFNYHRKTLGYRRLTNELRKEGFDVGYYKTWRLMSRLGLQARYPKRFKVNHWMEYCRQH
;
A
#
# COMPACT_ATOMS: atom_id res chain seq x y z
N MET A 1 -8.40 32.89 27.14
CA MET A 1 -8.68 31.85 26.12
C MET A 1 -7.80 30.64 26.42
N GLY A 2 -8.32 29.64 27.12
CA GLY A 2 -7.56 28.47 27.55
C GLY A 2 -7.95 27.23 26.76
N VAL A 3 -7.20 26.92 25.71
CA VAL A 3 -7.30 25.60 25.08
C VAL A 3 -6.33 24.66 25.80
N SER A 4 -6.80 23.46 26.15
CA SER A 4 -5.92 22.41 26.66
C SER A 4 -4.79 22.14 25.65
N PRO A 5 -3.54 21.90 26.07
CA PRO A 5 -2.45 21.54 25.17
C PRO A 5 -2.81 20.36 24.25
N SER A 6 -3.55 19.37 24.77
CA SER A 6 -4.02 18.24 23.96
C SER A 6 -4.98 18.69 22.86
N ALA A 7 -5.94 19.56 23.18
CA ALA A 7 -6.87 20.13 22.21
C ALA A 7 -6.14 20.96 21.14
N PHE A 8 -5.09 21.70 21.53
CA PHE A 8 -4.24 22.46 20.62
C PHE A 8 -3.50 21.56 19.62
N TYR A 9 -2.84 20.49 20.08
CA TYR A 9 -2.14 19.55 19.19
C TYR A 9 -3.11 18.69 18.34
N HIS A 10 -4.30 18.35 18.85
CA HIS A 10 -5.35 17.70 18.06
C HIS A 10 -5.84 18.59 16.91
N TRP A 11 -6.07 19.87 17.18
CA TRP A 11 -6.43 20.82 16.14
C TRP A 11 -5.33 21.01 15.10
N LEU A 12 -4.06 21.08 15.54
CA LEU A 12 -2.92 21.25 14.65
C LEU A 12 -2.70 20.03 13.74
N SER A 13 -2.83 18.82 14.27
CA SER A 13 -2.68 17.57 13.51
C SER A 13 -3.80 17.33 12.50
N ASN A 14 -5.04 17.71 12.82
CA ASN A 14 -6.16 17.64 11.88
C ASN A 14 -6.08 18.65 10.73
N ARG A 15 -5.18 19.64 10.81
CA ARG A 15 -4.91 20.58 9.71
C ARG A 15 -3.95 20.00 8.65
N ALA A 16 -3.49 18.76 8.82
CA ALA A 16 -2.73 18.04 7.79
C ALA A 16 -3.47 18.14 6.44
N SER A 17 -2.82 18.78 5.47
CA SER A 17 -3.50 19.30 4.30
C SER A 17 -3.99 18.18 3.39
N PRO A 18 -5.29 18.13 3.05
CA PRO A 18 -5.86 17.06 2.20
C PRO A 18 -5.15 16.92 0.84
N LYS A 19 -4.56 18.01 0.34
CA LYS A 19 -3.76 18.02 -0.91
C LYS A 19 -2.55 17.08 -0.89
N LYS A 20 -1.86 16.93 0.27
CA LYS A 20 -0.68 16.05 0.38
C LYS A 20 -1.07 14.58 0.33
N ASP A 21 -2.26 14.25 0.85
CA ASP A 21 -2.75 12.88 0.85
C ASP A 21 -3.25 12.45 -0.54
N VAL A 22 -3.79 13.36 -1.35
CA VAL A 22 -4.19 13.05 -2.74
C VAL A 22 -3.00 12.67 -3.62
N ALA A 23 -1.90 13.43 -3.57
CA ALA A 23 -0.70 13.11 -4.35
C ALA A 23 -0.10 11.75 -3.96
N LEU A 24 -0.10 11.45 -2.65
CA LEU A 24 0.33 10.17 -2.12
C LEU A 24 -0.56 9.02 -2.60
N ASP A 25 -1.88 9.22 -2.63
CA ASP A 25 -2.85 8.20 -3.07
C ASP A 25 -2.69 7.86 -4.55
N ILE A 26 -2.54 8.88 -5.39
CA ILE A 26 -2.31 8.71 -6.83
C ILE A 26 -1.02 7.91 -7.04
N LYS A 27 0.09 8.35 -6.43
CA LYS A 27 1.39 7.70 -6.57
C LYS A 27 1.40 6.27 -6.05
N ALA A 28 0.80 6.02 -4.89
CA ALA A 28 0.67 4.67 -4.36
C ALA A 28 -0.09 3.74 -5.31
N THR A 29 -1.15 4.24 -5.94
CA THR A 29 -1.95 3.47 -6.91
C THR A 29 -1.18 3.22 -8.20
N GLU A 30 -0.45 4.21 -8.71
CA GLU A 30 0.43 4.08 -9.89
C GLU A 30 1.48 2.98 -9.69
N ILE A 31 2.26 3.07 -8.61
CA ILE A 31 3.31 2.09 -8.27
C ILE A 31 2.68 0.70 -8.08
N PHE A 32 1.56 0.63 -7.35
CA PHE A 32 0.89 -0.65 -7.10
C PHE A 32 0.45 -1.34 -8.40
N ASN A 33 -0.09 -0.58 -9.36
CA ASN A 33 -0.49 -1.10 -10.66
C ASN A 33 0.72 -1.46 -11.54
N TYR A 34 1.78 -0.64 -11.52
CA TYR A 34 3.03 -0.90 -12.23
C TYR A 34 3.63 -2.28 -11.85
N HIS A 35 3.61 -2.60 -10.55
CA HIS A 35 4.07 -3.90 -10.03
C HIS A 35 2.99 -5.00 -10.08
N ARG A 36 2.01 -4.89 -10.97
CA ARG A 36 0.93 -5.89 -11.19
C ARG A 36 0.20 -6.28 -9.90
N LYS A 37 0.01 -5.33 -8.98
CA LYS A 37 -0.69 -5.52 -7.70
C LYS A 37 -0.02 -6.53 -6.76
N THR A 38 1.28 -6.80 -6.92
CA THR A 38 2.01 -7.80 -6.09
C THR A 38 2.62 -7.20 -4.81
N LEU A 39 2.62 -5.88 -4.68
CA LEU A 39 3.24 -5.19 -3.55
C LEU A 39 2.32 -5.14 -2.33
N GLY A 40 2.77 -5.70 -1.21
CA GLY A 40 2.20 -5.38 0.10
C GLY A 40 2.72 -4.06 0.65
N TYR A 41 2.11 -3.57 1.74
CA TYR A 41 2.43 -2.25 2.33
C TYR A 41 3.92 -2.06 2.66
N ARG A 42 4.63 -3.12 3.09
CA ARG A 42 6.07 -3.04 3.39
C ARG A 42 6.89 -2.70 2.15
N ARG A 43 6.62 -3.38 1.03
CA ARG A 43 7.33 -3.15 -0.24
C ARG A 43 6.88 -1.82 -0.88
N LEU A 44 5.59 -1.52 -0.83
CA LEU A 44 5.05 -0.26 -1.32
C LEU A 44 5.66 0.95 -0.59
N THR A 45 5.91 0.84 0.73
CA THR A 45 6.57 1.90 1.51
C THR A 45 7.99 2.18 0.99
N ASN A 46 8.74 1.13 0.63
CA ASN A 46 10.08 1.29 0.10
C ASN A 46 10.07 1.97 -1.27
N GLU A 47 9.14 1.58 -2.16
CA GLU A 47 8.99 2.23 -3.46
C GLU A 47 8.55 3.69 -3.32
N LEU A 48 7.60 3.99 -2.43
CA LEU A 48 7.20 5.37 -2.15
C LEU A 48 8.37 6.23 -1.62
N ARG A 49 9.25 5.67 -0.79
CA ARG A 49 10.45 6.36 -0.32
C ARG A 49 11.47 6.62 -1.42
N LYS A 50 11.63 5.69 -2.38
CA LYS A 50 12.50 5.90 -3.55
C LYS A 50 11.99 7.04 -4.43
N GLU A 51 10.67 7.18 -4.53
CA GLU A 51 9.99 8.27 -5.23
C GLU A 51 10.03 9.61 -4.43
N GLY A 52 10.69 9.64 -3.27
CA GLY A 52 10.86 10.85 -2.46
C GLY A 52 9.76 11.12 -1.42
N PHE A 53 8.83 10.18 -1.21
CA PHE A 53 7.81 10.33 -0.17
C PHE A 53 8.32 9.86 1.20
N ASP A 54 8.30 10.76 2.18
CA ASP A 54 8.52 10.39 3.58
C ASP A 54 7.24 9.78 4.17
N VAL A 55 7.09 8.46 3.99
CA VAL A 55 6.00 7.67 4.56
C VAL A 55 6.51 6.51 5.39
N GLY A 56 5.85 6.29 6.53
CA GLY A 56 6.08 5.14 7.41
C GLY A 56 5.13 3.97 7.10
N TYR A 57 5.51 2.77 7.55
CA TYR A 57 4.76 1.54 7.31
C TYR A 57 3.27 1.62 7.71
N TYR A 58 2.98 2.21 8.89
CA TYR A 58 1.61 2.36 9.37
C TYR A 58 0.78 3.34 8.53
N LYS A 59 1.42 4.37 7.97
CA LYS A 59 0.74 5.33 7.07
C LYS A 59 0.40 4.64 5.75
N THR A 60 1.33 3.87 5.18
CA THR A 60 1.10 3.08 3.96
C THR A 60 0.03 2.02 4.17
N TRP A 61 0.01 1.33 5.32
CA TRP A 61 -1.03 0.35 5.63
C TRP A 61 -2.43 1.00 5.70
N ARG A 62 -2.57 2.13 6.42
CA ARG A 62 -3.82 2.89 6.45
C ARG A 62 -4.24 3.38 5.07
N LEU A 63 -3.28 3.84 4.27
CA LEU A 63 -3.52 4.25 2.89
C LEU A 63 -4.04 3.09 2.04
N MET A 64 -3.39 1.92 2.10
CA MET A 64 -3.86 0.74 1.36
C MET A 64 -5.25 0.31 1.81
N SER A 65 -5.53 0.34 3.12
CA SER A 65 -6.85 0.01 3.65
C SER A 65 -7.92 1.02 3.20
N ARG A 66 -7.60 2.32 3.18
CA ARG A 66 -8.51 3.38 2.73
C ARG A 66 -8.79 3.30 1.23
N LEU A 67 -7.79 2.94 0.43
CA LEU A 67 -7.90 2.83 -1.03
C LEU A 67 -8.35 1.43 -1.50
N GLY A 68 -8.53 0.47 -0.60
CA GLY A 68 -8.88 -0.91 -0.95
C GLY A 68 -7.79 -1.66 -1.74
N LEU A 69 -6.52 -1.26 -1.60
CA LEU A 69 -5.40 -1.91 -2.29
C LEU A 69 -5.00 -3.18 -1.56
N GLN A 70 -5.13 -4.34 -2.22
CA GLN A 70 -4.76 -5.63 -1.67
C GLN A 70 -3.77 -6.37 -2.58
N ALA A 71 -2.62 -6.74 -2.02
CA ALA A 71 -1.59 -7.47 -2.74
C ALA A 71 -2.11 -8.85 -3.22
N ARG A 72 -1.95 -9.11 -4.51
CA ARG A 72 -2.24 -10.40 -5.15
C ARG A 72 -1.03 -11.31 -5.05
N TYR A 73 -1.22 -12.47 -4.45
CA TYR A 73 -0.24 -13.55 -4.45
C TYR A 73 -0.52 -14.52 -5.61
N PRO A 74 0.51 -15.01 -6.32
CA PRO A 74 0.33 -16.03 -7.34
C PRO A 74 -0.19 -17.31 -6.67
N LYS A 75 -1.20 -17.93 -7.29
CA LYS A 75 -1.70 -19.23 -6.86
C LYS A 75 -0.62 -20.27 -7.19
N ARG A 76 -0.22 -21.10 -6.23
CA ARG A 76 0.71 -22.21 -6.50
C ARG A 76 0.08 -23.13 -7.55
N PHE A 77 0.82 -23.40 -8.62
CA PHE A 77 0.42 -24.40 -9.61
C PHE A 77 0.47 -25.78 -8.94
N LYS A 78 -0.63 -26.55 -9.03
CA LYS A 78 -0.66 -27.94 -8.58
C LYS A 78 -0.44 -28.82 -9.80
N VAL A 79 0.70 -29.48 -9.87
CA VAL A 79 0.93 -30.57 -10.83
C VAL A 79 0.20 -31.78 -10.28
N ASN A 80 -0.83 -32.26 -11.00
CA ASN A 80 -1.42 -33.56 -10.70
C ASN A 80 -0.65 -34.60 -11.51
N HIS A 81 -0.16 -35.66 -10.85
CA HIS A 81 0.67 -36.74 -11.41
C HIS A 81 0.11 -37.39 -12.70
N TRP A 82 -1.20 -37.30 -12.93
CA TRP A 82 -1.87 -37.72 -14.16
C TRP A 82 -1.36 -37.05 -15.44
N MET A 83 -0.77 -35.86 -15.37
CA MET A 83 -0.20 -35.16 -16.53
C MET A 83 1.16 -35.71 -16.99
N GLU A 84 1.81 -36.55 -16.19
CA GLU A 84 3.08 -37.19 -16.54
C GLU A 84 2.85 -38.43 -17.44
N TYR A 85 1.76 -39.16 -17.18
CA TYR A 85 1.32 -40.32 -17.98
C TYR A 85 0.96 -39.95 -19.43
N CYS A 86 0.31 -38.80 -19.65
CA CYS A 86 -0.07 -38.36 -21.00
C CYS A 86 1.10 -37.83 -21.86
N ARG A 87 2.34 -37.82 -21.36
CA ARG A 87 3.53 -37.39 -22.12
C ARG A 87 4.41 -38.57 -22.59
N GLN A 88 4.08 -39.79 -22.13
CA GLN A 88 4.80 -41.04 -22.45
C GLN A 88 4.09 -41.93 -23.48
N HIS A 89 2.90 -41.52 -23.92
CA HIS A 89 2.16 -42.08 -25.06
C HIS A 89 1.95 -40.99 -26.12
#